data_AF-A0A841E7K4-F1
#
_entry.id   AF-A0A841E7K4-F1
#
_cell.length_a   1.000
_cell.length_b   1.000
_cell.length_c   1.000
_cell.angle_alpha   90.00
_cell.angle_beta   90.00
_cell.angle_gamma   90.00
#
_symmetry.space_group_name_H-M   'P 1'
#
loop_
_entity.id
_entity.type
_entity.pdbx_description
1 polymer ?
#
loop_
_entity_poly.entity_id
_entity_poly.type
_entity_poly.pdbx_seq_one_letter_code
_entity_poly.pdbx_strand_id
1 'polypeptide(L)'
;MRLSVTVPLITFGSASLFAVALTAPSSGAVTAATACSHAQPSASSTDAQRLSQPTSKSDARPLGESIGDGISAAVDSLEPLDATGRPKSGLPYGLSQGIIGVVGSATSGYKVVVDSAKLDSKKYQSAMARNLPSAGKQLVRVERSCRSAQSIAEAWNAVGARSWSADAGRTTFAADLDPLTENVVVEYDQASTSPASLAGLRDLSGVQLVAGSLARTSRLSDTPKGGHWGGARITSALKNCTAGFSVVRRSNGQRGSVTAGHCGPAGTIWKSGTNYYGTTTVRTNYPDYDQSLITGSAYGPKIWTDGPGDSADTRTVTGGGDPGVGTVVCQSGSFSTSLCGLTVRSTSAKYCDNEGCTTYVIRATRGGQIAIIGGDSGGPLYSRRGSSSATIRGITFAGAGCASSRCTTLYAERYKSITGHLGVTALTG
;
A
#
# COMPACT_ATOMS: atom_id res chain seq x y z
N MET A 1 -36.97 14.70 44.37
CA MET A 1 -37.59 14.89 43.04
C MET A 1 -37.25 13.68 42.19
N ARG A 2 -38.21 12.78 41.98
CA ARG A 2 -38.11 11.61 41.09
C ARG A 2 -38.97 11.90 39.87
N LEU A 3 -38.36 11.96 38.69
CA LEU A 3 -39.06 12.11 37.41
C LEU A 3 -39.22 10.73 36.79
N SER A 4 -40.45 10.21 36.84
CA SER A 4 -40.90 9.04 36.10
C SER A 4 -41.33 9.48 34.70
N VAL A 5 -40.82 8.82 33.66
CA VAL A 5 -41.27 9.01 32.27
C VAL A 5 -42.06 7.77 31.85
N THR A 6 -43.33 8.00 31.53
CA THR A 6 -44.31 7.01 31.08
C THR A 6 -44.27 6.90 29.55
N VAL A 7 -44.23 5.68 29.02
CA VAL A 7 -44.31 5.37 27.58
C VAL A 7 -45.78 5.20 27.17
N PRO A 8 -46.27 5.80 26.07
CA PRO A 8 -47.60 5.50 25.55
C PRO A 8 -47.55 4.31 24.57
N LEU A 9 -48.46 3.37 24.82
CA LEU A 9 -48.88 2.29 23.93
C LEU A 9 -49.69 2.88 22.77
N ILE A 10 -49.34 2.59 21.51
CA ILE A 10 -50.18 2.91 20.34
C ILE A 10 -50.79 1.62 19.79
N THR A 11 -52.10 1.65 19.69
CA THR A 11 -53.04 0.63 19.23
C THR A 11 -53.00 0.43 17.71
N PHE A 12 -53.11 -0.82 17.28
CA PHE A 12 -53.30 -1.23 15.89
C PHE A 12 -54.72 -0.88 15.41
N GLY A 13 -54.82 -0.06 14.36
CA GLY A 13 -56.04 0.17 13.60
C GLY A 13 -55.93 -0.47 12.22
N SER A 14 -56.84 -1.40 11.92
CA SER A 14 -57.01 -2.04 10.61
C SER A 14 -57.53 -1.02 9.59
N ALA A 15 -56.86 -0.90 8.44
CA ALA A 15 -57.33 -0.13 7.29
C ALA A 15 -57.60 -1.06 6.10
N SER A 16 -58.82 -0.97 5.60
CA SER A 16 -59.37 -1.72 4.48
C SER A 16 -58.65 -1.44 3.16
N LEU A 17 -58.33 -2.50 2.40
CA LEU A 17 -57.84 -2.42 1.04
C LEU A 17 -58.93 -1.90 0.09
N PHE A 18 -58.69 -0.74 -0.53
CA PHE A 18 -59.32 -0.38 -1.80
C PHE A 18 -58.37 -0.76 -2.94
N ALA A 19 -58.78 -1.71 -3.77
CA ALA A 19 -58.09 -2.07 -5.00
C ALA A 19 -58.37 -0.99 -6.06
N VAL A 20 -57.42 -0.08 -6.24
CA VAL A 20 -57.37 0.82 -7.41
C VAL A 20 -56.60 0.08 -8.50
N ALA A 21 -57.29 -0.29 -9.58
CA ALA A 21 -56.66 -0.82 -10.78
C ALA A 21 -55.89 0.32 -11.49
N LEU A 22 -54.61 0.45 -11.16
CA LEU A 22 -53.66 1.28 -11.90
C LEU A 22 -53.21 0.50 -13.14
N THR A 23 -53.62 0.96 -14.31
CA THR A 23 -53.01 0.56 -15.58
C THR A 23 -51.56 1.05 -15.58
N ALA A 24 -50.62 0.11 -15.39
CA ALA A 24 -49.20 0.40 -15.47
C ALA A 24 -48.85 0.87 -16.89
N PRO A 25 -48.14 2.00 -17.07
CA PRO A 25 -47.54 2.30 -18.35
C PRO A 25 -46.54 1.19 -18.66
N SER A 26 -46.66 0.61 -19.85
CA SER A 26 -45.71 -0.37 -20.37
C SER A 26 -44.31 0.21 -20.29
N SER A 27 -43.49 -0.32 -19.39
CA SER A 27 -42.06 -0.05 -19.33
C SER A 27 -41.46 -0.50 -20.65
N GLY A 28 -41.22 0.45 -21.56
CA GLY A 28 -40.40 0.21 -22.73
C GLY A 28 -39.09 -0.39 -22.26
N ALA A 29 -38.74 -1.57 -22.80
CA ALA A 29 -37.48 -2.21 -22.51
C ALA A 29 -36.34 -1.23 -22.84
N VAL A 30 -35.73 -0.65 -21.82
CA VAL A 30 -34.44 0.02 -21.96
C VAL A 30 -33.49 -1.10 -22.34
N THR A 31 -33.15 -1.19 -23.63
CA THR A 31 -32.05 -2.03 -24.11
C THR A 31 -30.83 -1.64 -23.30
N ALA A 32 -30.49 -2.46 -22.30
CA ALA A 32 -29.25 -2.31 -21.54
C ALA A 32 -28.13 -2.28 -22.58
N ALA A 33 -27.37 -1.18 -22.62
CA ALA A 33 -26.21 -1.07 -23.48
C ALA A 33 -25.35 -2.30 -23.23
N THR A 34 -25.11 -3.09 -24.27
CA THR A 34 -24.26 -4.28 -24.20
C THR A 34 -22.97 -3.92 -23.51
N ALA A 35 -22.71 -4.54 -22.35
CA ALA A 35 -21.51 -4.32 -21.58
C ALA A 35 -20.30 -4.56 -22.50
N CYS A 36 -19.45 -3.55 -22.63
CA CYS A 36 -18.24 -3.62 -23.43
C CYS A 36 -17.31 -4.65 -22.77
N SER A 37 -16.89 -5.66 -23.53
CA SER A 37 -16.00 -6.70 -23.03
C SER A 37 -15.10 -7.19 -24.15
N HIS A 38 -13.80 -7.05 -23.93
CA HIS A 38 -12.76 -7.56 -24.80
C HIS A 38 -12.31 -8.91 -24.29
N ALA A 39 -12.33 -9.92 -25.16
CA ALA A 39 -11.68 -11.18 -24.84
C ALA A 39 -10.17 -10.95 -24.64
N GLN A 40 -9.61 -11.60 -23.61
CA GLN A 40 -8.17 -11.73 -23.47
C GLN A 40 -7.59 -12.33 -24.76
N PRO A 41 -6.45 -11.84 -25.26
CA PRO A 41 -5.80 -12.49 -26.38
C PRO A 41 -5.45 -13.92 -26.00
N SER A 42 -5.65 -14.84 -26.94
CA SER A 42 -5.19 -16.22 -26.83
C SER A 42 -4.12 -16.44 -27.90
N ALA A 43 -2.89 -16.72 -27.48
CA ALA A 43 -1.83 -17.11 -28.39
C ALA A 43 -2.03 -18.57 -28.82
N SER A 44 -1.77 -18.87 -30.10
CA SER A 44 -1.60 -20.27 -30.53
C SER A 44 -0.40 -20.90 -29.80
N SER A 45 -0.29 -22.22 -29.78
CA SER A 45 0.88 -22.89 -29.19
C SER A 45 2.20 -22.40 -29.83
N THR A 46 2.19 -22.18 -31.14
CA THR A 46 3.31 -21.61 -31.90
C THR A 46 3.63 -20.18 -31.46
N ASP A 47 2.61 -19.33 -31.32
CA ASP A 47 2.81 -17.93 -30.90
C ASP A 47 3.27 -17.85 -29.44
N ALA A 48 2.72 -18.66 -28.55
CA ALA A 48 3.13 -18.73 -27.15
C ALA A 48 4.60 -19.16 -27.03
N GLN A 49 5.02 -20.17 -27.81
CA GLN A 49 6.42 -20.56 -27.89
C GLN A 49 7.28 -19.41 -28.43
N ARG A 50 6.83 -18.69 -29.45
CA ARG A 50 7.58 -17.56 -30.01
C ARG A 50 7.72 -16.41 -29.02
N LEU A 51 6.67 -16.10 -28.26
CA LEU A 51 6.64 -15.06 -27.23
C LEU A 51 7.64 -15.35 -26.10
N SER A 52 7.86 -16.62 -25.76
CA SER A 52 8.82 -17.02 -24.73
C SER A 52 10.28 -17.07 -25.22
N GLN A 53 10.52 -17.09 -26.53
CA GLN A 53 11.89 -17.08 -27.07
C GLN A 53 12.53 -15.68 -26.97
N PRO A 54 13.86 -15.59 -26.91
CA PRO A 54 14.57 -14.32 -27.00
C PRO A 54 14.10 -13.43 -28.16
N THR A 55 14.16 -12.13 -27.94
CA THR A 55 13.76 -11.13 -28.94
C THR A 55 14.70 -11.19 -30.15
N SER A 56 16.00 -11.29 -29.90
CA SER A 56 17.06 -11.46 -30.91
C SER A 56 18.30 -12.13 -30.32
N LYS A 57 19.36 -12.31 -31.11
CA LYS A 57 20.66 -12.80 -30.58
C LYS A 57 21.31 -11.81 -29.60
N SER A 58 21.02 -10.52 -29.72
CA SER A 58 21.59 -9.45 -28.88
C SER A 58 20.65 -8.97 -27.77
N ASP A 59 19.36 -9.31 -27.85
CA ASP A 59 18.38 -9.06 -26.80
C ASP A 59 17.82 -10.40 -26.29
N ALA A 60 18.38 -10.84 -25.16
CA ALA A 60 18.05 -12.10 -24.52
C ALA A 60 16.67 -12.11 -23.83
N ARG A 61 16.00 -10.95 -23.71
CA ARG A 61 14.68 -10.87 -23.08
C ARG A 61 13.64 -11.61 -23.92
N PRO A 62 12.66 -12.29 -23.28
CA PRO A 62 11.53 -12.90 -23.99
C PRO A 62 10.85 -11.88 -24.91
N LEU A 63 10.51 -12.30 -26.13
CA LEU A 63 9.86 -11.43 -27.11
C LEU A 63 8.57 -10.80 -26.57
N GLY A 64 7.78 -11.55 -25.79
CA GLY A 64 6.57 -11.05 -25.17
C GLY A 64 6.82 -9.82 -24.29
N GLU A 65 7.85 -9.86 -23.43
CA GLU A 65 8.22 -8.72 -22.59
C GLU A 65 8.63 -7.51 -23.43
N SER A 66 9.49 -7.72 -24.45
CA SER A 66 9.92 -6.66 -25.36
C SER A 66 8.79 -6.05 -26.18
N ILE A 67 7.75 -6.83 -26.51
CA ILE A 67 6.54 -6.31 -27.15
C ILE A 67 5.80 -5.40 -26.16
N GLY A 68 5.58 -5.83 -24.92
CA GLY A 68 4.93 -5.02 -23.89
C GLY A 68 5.61 -3.67 -23.69
N ASP A 69 6.94 -3.67 -23.54
CA ASP A 69 7.75 -2.46 -23.45
C ASP A 69 7.59 -1.55 -24.67
N GLY A 70 7.63 -2.14 -25.87
CA GLY A 70 7.49 -1.43 -27.13
C GLY A 70 6.11 -0.79 -27.33
N ILE A 71 5.03 -1.44 -26.84
CA ILE A 71 3.68 -0.86 -26.83
C ILE A 71 3.63 0.35 -25.91
N SER A 72 4.12 0.22 -24.66
CA SER A 72 4.14 1.32 -23.69
C SER A 72 4.91 2.53 -24.23
N ALA A 73 6.11 2.32 -24.77
CA ALA A 73 6.91 3.38 -25.39
C ALA A 73 6.22 4.02 -26.61
N ALA A 74 5.47 3.23 -27.40
CA ALA A 74 4.67 3.78 -28.50
C ALA A 74 3.55 4.69 -27.99
N VAL A 75 2.80 4.27 -26.97
CA VAL A 75 1.74 5.06 -26.34
C VAL A 75 2.30 6.35 -25.74
N ASP A 76 3.40 6.27 -24.99
CA ASP A 76 4.07 7.43 -24.40
C ASP A 76 4.54 8.43 -25.45
N SER A 77 5.03 7.94 -26.61
CA SER A 77 5.48 8.82 -27.70
C SER A 77 4.35 9.59 -28.40
N LEU A 78 3.09 9.16 -28.21
CA LEU A 78 1.90 9.80 -28.76
C LEU A 78 1.26 10.78 -27.77
N GLU A 79 1.36 10.51 -26.47
CA GLU A 79 0.75 11.33 -25.43
C GLU A 79 1.56 12.61 -25.15
N PRO A 80 0.96 13.81 -25.20
CA PRO A 80 1.63 15.02 -24.77
C PRO A 80 1.89 15.01 -23.26
N LEU A 81 3.15 14.88 -22.85
CA LEU A 81 3.56 14.86 -21.44
C LEU A 81 4.06 16.23 -20.96
N ASP A 82 3.81 16.56 -19.69
CA ASP A 82 4.38 17.71 -18.99
C ASP A 82 5.86 17.46 -18.60
N ALA A 83 6.50 18.44 -17.96
CA ALA A 83 7.90 18.35 -17.54
C ALA A 83 8.15 17.24 -16.49
N THR A 84 7.10 16.70 -15.87
CA THR A 84 7.19 15.60 -14.90
C THR A 84 6.89 14.23 -15.52
N GLY A 85 6.64 14.19 -16.84
CA GLY A 85 6.29 12.98 -17.57
C GLY A 85 4.82 12.58 -17.45
N ARG A 86 3.92 13.49 -17.01
CA ARG A 86 2.49 13.19 -16.87
C ARG A 86 1.68 13.68 -18.07
N PRO A 87 0.59 13.01 -18.46
CA PRO A 87 -0.30 13.50 -19.51
C PRO A 87 -0.81 14.91 -19.21
N LYS A 88 -0.57 15.87 -20.10
CA LYS A 88 -1.07 17.25 -19.96
C LYS A 88 -2.59 17.33 -19.91
N SER A 89 -3.27 16.32 -20.44
CA SER A 89 -4.71 16.15 -20.45
C SER A 89 -5.30 15.82 -19.06
N GLY A 90 -4.50 15.31 -18.13
CA GLY A 90 -4.97 14.75 -16.86
C GLY A 90 -5.71 13.41 -16.99
N LEU A 91 -5.74 12.83 -18.20
CA LEU A 91 -6.37 11.55 -18.51
C LEU A 91 -5.36 10.38 -18.40
N PRO A 92 -5.82 9.12 -18.36
CA PRO A 92 -4.95 7.95 -18.54
C PRO A 92 -4.10 8.04 -19.81
N TYR A 93 -2.90 7.46 -19.77
CA TYR A 93 -1.95 7.49 -20.90
C TYR A 93 -2.59 6.99 -22.20
N GLY A 94 -2.46 7.77 -23.26
CA GLY A 94 -2.98 7.44 -24.59
C GLY A 94 -4.46 7.76 -24.81
N LEU A 95 -5.26 7.95 -23.75
CA LEU A 95 -6.70 8.18 -23.90
C LEU A 95 -7.00 9.46 -24.69
N SER A 96 -6.19 10.51 -24.50
CA SER A 96 -6.34 11.77 -25.25
C SER A 96 -6.10 11.60 -26.76
N GLN A 97 -5.36 10.55 -27.14
CA GLN A 97 -5.03 10.17 -28.52
C GLN A 97 -5.93 9.05 -29.07
N GLY A 98 -6.98 8.64 -28.33
CA GLY A 98 -7.88 7.57 -28.75
C GLY A 98 -7.38 6.16 -28.46
N ILE A 99 -6.38 5.99 -27.61
CA ILE A 99 -5.92 4.67 -27.14
C ILE A 99 -6.55 4.41 -25.77
N ILE A 100 -7.44 3.43 -25.68
CA ILE A 100 -8.15 3.11 -24.42
C ILE A 100 -7.22 2.36 -23.47
N GLY A 101 -6.42 1.44 -24.00
CA GLY A 101 -5.39 0.75 -23.24
C GLY A 101 -4.94 -0.54 -23.91
N VAL A 102 -4.27 -1.39 -23.15
CA VAL A 102 -3.64 -2.62 -23.64
C VAL A 102 -4.21 -3.82 -22.88
N VAL A 103 -4.65 -4.83 -23.62
CA VAL A 103 -5.14 -6.10 -23.08
C VAL A 103 -4.15 -7.21 -23.44
N GLY A 104 -3.83 -8.07 -22.47
CA GLY A 104 -3.00 -9.25 -22.68
C GLY A 104 -1.76 -9.29 -21.80
N SER A 105 -0.80 -10.14 -22.18
CA SER A 105 0.41 -10.38 -21.40
C SER A 105 1.56 -10.86 -22.28
N ALA A 106 2.75 -10.96 -21.69
CA ALA A 106 3.94 -11.48 -22.36
C ALA A 106 3.76 -12.94 -22.84
N THR A 107 2.81 -13.70 -22.29
CA THR A 107 2.58 -15.10 -22.66
C THR A 107 1.36 -15.30 -23.56
N SER A 108 0.34 -14.45 -23.41
CA SER A 108 -0.89 -14.54 -24.20
C SER A 108 -0.89 -13.64 -25.45
N GLY A 109 0.13 -12.79 -25.58
CA GLY A 109 0.20 -11.76 -26.61
C GLY A 109 -0.54 -10.49 -26.18
N TYR A 110 -0.53 -9.48 -27.04
CA TYR A 110 -1.07 -8.17 -26.71
C TYR A 110 -2.06 -7.67 -27.76
N LYS A 111 -3.00 -6.87 -27.27
CA LYS A 111 -4.03 -6.21 -28.06
C LYS A 111 -4.19 -4.79 -27.57
N VAL A 112 -4.15 -3.82 -28.47
CA VAL A 112 -4.37 -2.41 -28.14
C VAL A 112 -5.81 -2.04 -28.48
N VAL A 113 -6.58 -1.61 -27.49
CA VAL A 113 -7.97 -1.16 -27.66
C VAL A 113 -7.96 0.33 -28.02
N VAL A 114 -8.60 0.70 -29.12
CA VAL A 114 -8.55 2.06 -29.66
C VAL A 114 -9.93 2.58 -30.07
N ASP A 115 -10.21 3.85 -29.75
CA ASP A 115 -11.28 4.61 -30.37
C ASP A 115 -10.83 5.07 -31.76
N SER A 116 -11.22 4.31 -32.79
CA SER A 116 -10.88 4.60 -34.18
C SER A 116 -11.35 5.97 -34.68
N ALA A 117 -12.38 6.58 -34.06
CA ALA A 117 -12.84 7.91 -34.45
C ALA A 117 -11.92 9.02 -33.94
N LYS A 118 -11.15 8.76 -32.88
CA LYS A 118 -10.20 9.69 -32.26
C LYS A 118 -8.75 9.43 -32.69
N LEU A 119 -8.41 8.17 -33.00
CA LEU A 119 -7.04 7.73 -33.28
C LEU A 119 -6.48 8.31 -34.59
N ASP A 120 -5.36 9.03 -34.51
CA ASP A 120 -4.52 9.30 -35.69
C ASP A 120 -3.78 8.02 -36.10
N SER A 121 -4.38 7.27 -37.02
CA SER A 121 -3.88 5.96 -37.44
C SER A 121 -2.47 6.02 -38.02
N LYS A 122 -2.08 7.11 -38.70
CA LYS A 122 -0.73 7.25 -39.28
C LYS A 122 0.32 7.45 -38.19
N LYS A 123 0.05 8.32 -37.21
CA LYS A 123 0.94 8.52 -36.06
C LYS A 123 1.05 7.25 -35.23
N TYR A 124 -0.08 6.59 -34.96
CA TYR A 124 -0.11 5.32 -34.23
C TYR A 124 0.74 4.24 -34.91
N GLN A 125 0.51 3.98 -36.20
CA GLN A 125 1.29 3.00 -36.95
C GLN A 125 2.78 3.34 -36.96
N SER A 126 3.13 4.62 -37.10
CA SER A 126 4.51 5.07 -37.06
C SER A 126 5.16 4.84 -35.69
N ALA A 127 4.44 5.12 -34.60
CA ALA A 127 4.91 4.89 -33.24
C ALA A 127 5.11 3.39 -32.96
N MET A 128 4.16 2.55 -33.36
CA MET A 128 4.27 1.09 -33.22
C MET A 128 5.42 0.54 -34.06
N ALA A 129 5.58 1.01 -35.30
CA ALA A 129 6.67 0.56 -36.18
C ALA A 129 8.07 0.91 -35.66
N ARG A 130 8.21 2.04 -34.98
CA ARG A 130 9.47 2.49 -34.37
C ARG A 130 9.81 1.74 -33.08
N ASN A 131 8.83 1.49 -32.21
CA ASN A 131 9.09 1.00 -30.86
C ASN A 131 8.95 -0.51 -30.69
N LEU A 132 8.18 -1.20 -31.56
CA LEU A 132 8.05 -2.66 -31.46
C LEU A 132 9.26 -3.39 -32.07
N PRO A 133 9.73 -4.48 -31.44
CA PRO A 133 10.72 -5.35 -32.06
C PRO A 133 10.15 -5.93 -33.37
N SER A 134 10.95 -5.97 -34.43
CA SER A 134 10.50 -6.42 -35.76
C SER A 134 9.85 -7.81 -35.73
N ALA A 135 10.36 -8.72 -34.89
CA ALA A 135 9.83 -10.07 -34.76
C ALA A 135 8.49 -10.17 -33.98
N GLY A 136 8.05 -9.10 -33.34
CA GLY A 136 6.81 -9.04 -32.55
C GLY A 136 5.69 -8.23 -33.18
N LYS A 137 5.93 -7.52 -34.30
CA LYS A 137 4.96 -6.59 -34.90
C LYS A 137 3.64 -7.27 -35.27
N GLN A 138 3.72 -8.48 -35.83
CA GLN A 138 2.56 -9.27 -36.23
C GLN A 138 1.82 -9.93 -35.05
N LEU A 139 2.40 -9.91 -33.85
CA LEU A 139 1.81 -10.50 -32.65
C LEU A 139 0.97 -9.49 -31.84
N VAL A 140 1.02 -8.21 -32.20
CA VAL A 140 0.19 -7.17 -31.59
C VAL A 140 -1.05 -6.94 -32.44
N ARG A 141 -2.22 -7.06 -31.83
CA ARG A 141 -3.50 -6.79 -32.48
C ARG A 141 -4.01 -5.40 -32.11
N VAL A 142 -4.83 -4.83 -32.98
CA VAL A 142 -5.59 -3.61 -32.69
C VAL A 142 -7.06 -3.98 -32.65
N GLU A 143 -7.76 -3.60 -31.59
CA GLU A 143 -9.19 -3.82 -31.44
C GLU A 143 -9.92 -2.50 -31.31
N ARG A 144 -11.09 -2.41 -31.94
CA ARG A 144 -11.92 -1.22 -31.86
C ARG A 144 -12.62 -1.16 -30.52
N SER A 145 -12.57 0.01 -29.91
CA SER A 145 -13.30 0.36 -28.69
C SER A 145 -14.81 0.36 -28.94
N CYS A 146 -15.57 -0.14 -27.97
CA CYS A 146 -17.02 -0.10 -27.94
C CYS A 146 -17.55 1.26 -27.46
N ARG A 147 -16.74 2.01 -26.71
CA ARG A 147 -17.03 3.37 -26.24
C ARG A 147 -16.13 4.39 -26.92
N SER A 148 -16.58 5.64 -26.99
CA SER A 148 -15.69 6.73 -27.41
C SER A 148 -14.71 7.07 -26.30
N ALA A 149 -13.48 7.45 -26.67
CA ALA A 149 -12.48 7.96 -25.73
C ALA A 149 -13.00 9.19 -24.97
N GLN A 150 -13.85 10.00 -25.62
CA GLN A 150 -14.53 11.14 -25.01
C GLN A 150 -15.45 10.71 -23.85
N SER A 151 -16.28 9.67 -24.04
CA SER A 151 -17.19 9.19 -22.99
C SER A 151 -16.46 8.58 -21.79
N ILE A 152 -15.31 7.95 -22.03
CA ILE A 152 -14.44 7.41 -20.97
C ILE A 152 -13.75 8.55 -20.22
N ALA A 153 -13.26 9.57 -20.94
CA ALA A 153 -12.67 10.76 -20.35
C ALA A 153 -13.66 11.54 -19.48
N GLU A 154 -14.92 11.63 -19.88
CA GLU A 154 -16.00 12.22 -19.07
C GLU A 154 -16.22 11.46 -17.77
N ALA A 155 -16.27 10.12 -17.82
CA ALA A 155 -16.39 9.28 -16.62
C ALA A 155 -15.18 9.47 -15.68
N TRP A 156 -13.96 9.45 -16.22
CA TRP A 156 -12.72 9.67 -15.48
C TRP A 156 -12.72 11.02 -14.76
N ASN A 157 -13.07 12.08 -15.49
CA ASN A 157 -13.15 13.43 -14.94
C ASN A 157 -14.26 13.55 -13.89
N ALA A 158 -15.42 12.92 -14.09
CA ALA A 158 -16.52 12.93 -13.12
C ALA A 158 -16.12 12.26 -11.79
N VAL A 159 -15.43 11.12 -11.84
CA VAL A 159 -14.86 10.45 -10.65
C VAL A 159 -13.88 11.37 -9.93
N GLY A 160 -12.94 11.97 -10.67
CA GLY A 160 -11.91 12.87 -10.13
C GLY A 160 -12.45 14.18 -9.56
N ALA A 161 -13.53 14.72 -10.14
CA ALA A 161 -14.15 15.97 -9.71
C ALA A 161 -14.84 15.88 -8.35
N ARG A 162 -15.19 14.67 -7.89
CA ARG A 162 -15.83 14.42 -6.60
C ARG A 162 -17.14 15.20 -6.39
N SER A 163 -17.85 15.53 -7.46
CA SER A 163 -19.15 16.21 -7.41
C SER A 163 -20.35 15.25 -7.31
N TRP A 164 -20.10 13.94 -7.31
CA TRP A 164 -21.11 12.89 -7.28
C TRP A 164 -21.79 12.71 -5.90
N SER A 165 -21.28 13.33 -4.83
CA SER A 165 -21.91 13.34 -3.50
C SER A 165 -21.38 14.50 -2.65
N ALA A 166 -22.20 15.02 -1.73
CA ALA A 166 -21.75 15.98 -0.73
C ALA A 166 -20.65 15.40 0.21
N ASP A 167 -20.62 14.07 0.38
CA ASP A 167 -19.62 13.36 1.19
C ASP A 167 -18.40 12.87 0.38
N ALA A 168 -18.34 13.15 -0.93
CA ALA A 168 -17.28 12.61 -1.80
C ALA A 168 -15.85 13.01 -1.37
N GLY A 169 -15.71 14.15 -0.67
CA GLY A 169 -14.45 14.56 -0.05
C GLY A 169 -13.94 13.63 1.06
N ARG A 170 -14.83 12.84 1.68
CA ARG A 170 -14.51 11.91 2.79
C ARG A 170 -14.19 10.51 2.31
N THR A 171 -14.59 10.14 1.10
CA THR A 171 -14.35 8.82 0.51
C THR A 171 -12.89 8.66 0.07
N THR A 172 -12.26 7.59 0.54
CA THR A 172 -10.97 7.12 0.02
C THR A 172 -11.22 6.15 -1.13
N PHE A 173 -10.64 6.43 -2.29
CA PHE A 173 -10.78 5.60 -3.48
C PHE A 173 -9.52 5.64 -4.34
N ALA A 174 -9.36 4.62 -5.18
CA ALA A 174 -8.43 4.55 -6.30
C ALA A 174 -9.25 4.40 -7.59
N ALA A 175 -8.75 4.94 -8.69
CA ALA A 175 -9.41 4.84 -9.99
C ALA A 175 -8.40 4.41 -11.05
N ASP A 176 -8.82 3.48 -11.90
CA ASP A 176 -8.06 3.01 -13.07
C ASP A 176 -9.01 2.87 -14.26
N LEU A 177 -8.46 2.88 -15.48
CA LEU A 177 -9.21 2.55 -16.70
C LEU A 177 -8.90 1.11 -17.06
N ASP A 178 -9.89 0.23 -16.95
CA ASP A 178 -9.74 -1.16 -17.37
C ASP A 178 -10.01 -1.31 -18.87
N PRO A 179 -8.99 -1.59 -19.70
CA PRO A 179 -9.18 -1.73 -21.14
C PRO A 179 -9.90 -3.02 -21.54
N LEU A 180 -10.17 -3.95 -20.63
CA LEU A 180 -11.01 -5.13 -20.91
C LEU A 180 -12.48 -4.80 -20.92
N THR A 181 -12.92 -3.96 -20.00
CA THR A 181 -14.33 -3.59 -19.80
C THR A 181 -14.64 -2.19 -20.29
N GLU A 182 -13.61 -1.41 -20.64
CA GLU A 182 -13.65 0.02 -20.96
C GLU A 182 -14.33 0.87 -19.87
N ASN A 183 -14.36 0.36 -18.64
CA ASN A 183 -14.91 1.07 -17.49
C ASN A 183 -13.81 1.78 -16.71
N VAL A 184 -14.16 2.91 -16.10
CA VAL A 184 -13.37 3.47 -15.01
C VAL A 184 -13.67 2.63 -13.78
N VAL A 185 -12.72 1.79 -13.38
CA VAL A 185 -12.82 0.96 -12.18
C VAL A 185 -12.47 1.84 -10.98
N VAL A 186 -13.43 2.01 -10.08
CA VAL A 186 -13.25 2.71 -8.82
C VAL A 186 -13.25 1.70 -7.69
N GLU A 187 -12.06 1.41 -7.18
CA GLU A 187 -11.94 0.73 -5.90
C GLU A 187 -12.18 1.75 -4.78
N TYR A 188 -13.03 1.43 -3.82
CA TYR A 188 -13.34 2.33 -2.71
C TYR A 188 -13.12 1.65 -1.36
N ASP A 189 -12.66 2.42 -0.39
CA ASP A 189 -12.55 1.99 1.00
C ASP A 189 -13.95 1.94 1.64
N GLN A 190 -14.38 0.75 2.04
CA GLN A 190 -15.70 0.56 2.64
C GLN A 190 -15.88 1.37 3.93
N ALA A 191 -14.80 1.59 4.70
CA ALA A 191 -14.87 2.25 6.00
C ALA A 191 -15.11 3.77 5.89
N SER A 192 -14.59 4.41 4.85
CA SER A 192 -14.70 5.86 4.64
C SER A 192 -15.79 6.27 3.63
N THR A 193 -16.48 5.32 3.01
CA THR A 193 -17.50 5.59 1.98
C THR A 193 -18.91 5.56 2.56
N SER A 194 -19.61 6.70 2.55
CA SER A 194 -21.01 6.76 2.99
C SER A 194 -21.96 6.11 1.96
N PRO A 195 -23.17 5.67 2.36
CA PRO A 195 -24.16 5.15 1.41
C PRO A 195 -24.53 6.14 0.30
N ALA A 196 -24.61 7.44 0.61
CA ALA A 196 -24.86 8.50 -0.37
C ALA A 196 -23.70 8.63 -1.37
N SER A 197 -22.46 8.56 -0.87
CA SER A 197 -21.26 8.51 -1.72
C SER A 197 -21.25 7.31 -2.66
N LEU A 198 -21.59 6.14 -2.14
CA LEU A 198 -21.67 4.92 -2.93
C LEU A 198 -22.77 4.99 -4.00
N ALA A 199 -23.94 5.57 -3.67
CA ALA A 199 -25.01 5.81 -4.64
C ALA A 199 -24.57 6.77 -5.76
N GLY A 200 -23.97 7.91 -5.39
CA GLY A 200 -23.48 8.88 -6.36
C GLY A 200 -22.44 8.31 -7.33
N LEU A 201 -21.53 7.46 -6.84
CA LEU A 201 -20.58 6.74 -7.70
C LEU A 201 -21.25 5.74 -8.65
N ARG A 202 -22.33 5.07 -8.23
CA ARG A 202 -23.09 4.14 -9.08
C ARG A 202 -23.86 4.83 -10.19
N ASP A 203 -24.25 6.08 -9.98
CA ASP A 203 -25.00 6.87 -10.97
C ASP A 203 -24.09 7.41 -12.10
N LEU A 204 -22.77 7.32 -11.95
CA LEU A 204 -21.82 7.71 -12.99
C LEU A 204 -21.79 6.68 -14.13
N SER A 205 -22.10 7.13 -15.35
CA SER A 205 -22.06 6.27 -16.53
C SER A 205 -20.66 5.74 -16.82
N GLY A 206 -20.54 4.42 -16.99
CA GLY A 206 -19.29 3.78 -17.36
C GLY A 206 -18.25 3.68 -16.24
N VAL A 207 -18.72 3.74 -14.98
CA VAL A 207 -17.94 3.48 -13.77
C VAL A 207 -18.30 2.08 -13.24
N GLN A 208 -17.27 1.31 -12.88
CA GLN A 208 -17.42 0.02 -12.21
C GLN A 208 -16.88 0.12 -10.78
N LEU A 209 -17.67 -0.28 -9.79
CA LEU A 209 -17.27 -0.17 -8.38
C LEU A 209 -16.74 -1.49 -7.82
N VAL A 210 -15.61 -1.40 -7.11
CA VAL A 210 -15.01 -2.51 -6.37
C VAL A 210 -14.90 -2.10 -4.91
N ALA A 211 -15.54 -2.87 -4.03
CA ALA A 211 -15.34 -2.70 -2.59
C ALA A 211 -13.95 -3.20 -2.20
N GLY A 212 -13.20 -2.39 -1.47
CA GLY A 212 -11.87 -2.74 -0.97
C GLY A 212 -11.54 -2.04 0.35
N SER A 213 -10.26 -2.10 0.71
CA SER A 213 -9.67 -1.38 1.84
C SER A 213 -8.46 -0.61 1.32
N LEU A 214 -8.64 0.69 1.08
CA LEU A 214 -7.61 1.53 0.50
C LEU A 214 -6.95 2.37 1.57
N ALA A 215 -5.63 2.23 1.67
CA ALA A 215 -4.81 3.03 2.55
C ALA A 215 -3.64 3.62 1.78
N ARG A 216 -3.27 4.87 2.11
CA ARG A 216 -1.92 5.36 1.79
C ARG A 216 -0.92 4.52 2.58
N THR A 217 0.28 4.30 2.05
CA THR A 217 1.40 3.64 2.75
C THR A 217 1.83 4.46 3.98
N SER A 218 1.02 4.41 5.02
CA SER A 218 0.94 5.29 6.19
C SER A 218 2.19 5.24 7.06
N ARG A 219 2.90 4.11 7.07
CA ARG A 219 4.24 4.00 7.66
C ARG A 219 5.25 5.00 7.06
N LEU A 220 5.10 5.46 5.81
CA LEU A 220 6.01 6.41 5.17
C LEU A 220 5.64 7.87 5.38
N SER A 221 4.46 8.14 5.96
CA SER A 221 3.94 9.48 6.23
C SER A 221 3.09 9.44 7.49
N ASP A 222 3.65 8.85 8.54
CA ASP A 222 2.98 8.67 9.82
C ASP A 222 2.74 10.04 10.46
N THR A 223 1.55 10.25 11.02
CA THR A 223 1.11 11.60 11.43
C THR A 223 0.98 11.70 12.95
N PRO A 224 1.18 12.90 13.53
CA PRO A 224 0.95 13.09 14.96
C PRO A 224 -0.54 13.01 15.35
N LYS A 225 -1.47 13.08 14.39
CA LYS A 225 -2.91 12.98 14.64
C LYS A 225 -3.28 11.53 14.95
N GLY A 226 -3.70 11.27 16.19
CA GLY A 226 -3.83 9.90 16.73
C GLY A 226 -2.54 9.35 17.36
N GLY A 227 -1.50 10.19 17.41
CA GLY A 227 -0.15 9.86 17.88
C GLY A 227 0.64 9.07 16.85
N HIS A 228 1.93 9.35 16.75
CA HIS A 228 2.85 8.56 15.95
C HIS A 228 2.94 7.11 16.43
N TRP A 229 3.09 6.18 15.50
CA TRP A 229 3.11 4.73 15.76
C TRP A 229 4.47 4.11 15.49
N GLY A 230 4.75 3.01 16.21
CA GLY A 230 5.92 2.19 15.94
C GLY A 230 5.85 1.50 14.57
N GLY A 231 6.97 1.12 13.98
CA GLY A 231 7.07 0.57 12.63
C GLY A 231 7.02 1.62 11.50
N ALA A 232 6.82 2.90 11.83
CA ALA A 232 6.86 3.98 10.84
C ALA A 232 8.29 4.21 10.34
N ARG A 233 8.43 4.61 9.07
CA ARG A 233 9.69 5.15 8.54
C ARG A 233 9.95 6.50 9.18
N ILE A 234 11.14 6.63 9.72
CA ILE A 234 11.70 7.90 10.18
C ILE A 234 12.92 8.24 9.35
N THR A 235 12.97 9.47 8.88
CA THR A 235 13.99 10.00 8.00
C THR A 235 14.60 11.24 8.64
N SER A 236 15.93 11.27 8.71
CA SER A 236 16.71 12.47 9.02
C SER A 236 17.37 12.98 7.73
N ALA A 237 18.18 14.04 7.83
CA ALA A 237 18.97 14.52 6.70
C ALA A 237 19.98 13.46 6.19
N LEU A 238 20.36 12.50 7.02
CA LEU A 238 21.48 11.58 6.75
C LEU A 238 21.05 10.12 6.65
N LYS A 239 19.90 9.73 7.21
CA LYS A 239 19.57 8.32 7.39
C LYS A 239 18.07 8.04 7.34
N ASN A 240 17.74 6.83 6.91
CA ASN A 240 16.42 6.24 7.04
C ASN A 240 16.48 5.11 8.04
N CYS A 241 15.55 5.13 9.00
CA CYS A 241 15.36 4.10 10.00
C CYS A 241 13.87 3.82 10.19
N THR A 242 13.58 2.90 11.08
CA THR A 242 12.23 2.57 11.52
C THR A 242 12.04 3.01 12.97
N ALA A 243 10.90 3.63 13.28
CA ALA A 243 10.50 3.88 14.65
C ALA A 243 10.19 2.55 15.35
N GLY A 244 10.59 2.41 16.61
CA GLY A 244 10.37 1.20 17.39
C GLY A 244 8.96 1.11 17.93
N PHE A 245 8.76 1.56 19.15
CA PHE A 245 7.44 1.62 19.76
C PHE A 245 7.33 2.85 20.64
N SER A 246 6.11 3.31 20.85
CA SER A 246 5.86 4.44 21.73
C SER A 246 6.06 4.06 23.19
N VAL A 247 6.57 5.02 23.95
CA VAL A 247 6.96 4.83 25.34
C VAL A 247 6.51 6.00 26.21
N VAL A 248 6.52 5.77 27.51
CA VAL A 248 6.32 6.79 28.55
C VAL A 248 7.56 6.82 29.44
N ARG A 249 8.15 8.00 29.64
CA ARG A 249 9.23 8.18 30.62
C ARG A 249 8.69 7.98 32.03
N ARG A 250 9.36 7.15 32.83
CA ARG A 250 8.96 6.88 34.22
C ARG A 250 9.09 8.10 35.12
N SER A 251 10.05 8.99 34.83
CA SER A 251 10.36 10.13 35.68
C SER A 251 9.32 11.25 35.63
N ASN A 252 8.64 11.43 34.49
CA ASN A 252 7.77 12.59 34.26
C ASN A 252 6.53 12.32 33.40
N GLY A 253 6.28 11.07 33.01
CA GLY A 253 5.13 10.72 32.17
C GLY A 253 5.22 11.20 30.72
N GLN A 254 6.34 11.79 30.30
CA GLN A 254 6.50 12.29 28.93
C GLN A 254 6.45 11.13 27.93
N ARG A 255 5.63 11.27 26.89
CA ARG A 255 5.58 10.31 25.80
C ARG A 255 6.75 10.48 24.84
N GLY A 256 7.20 9.37 24.29
CA GLY A 256 8.26 9.33 23.28
C GLY A 256 8.10 8.13 22.35
N SER A 257 9.08 7.94 21.49
CA SER A 257 9.27 6.73 20.69
C SER A 257 10.71 6.28 20.80
N VAL A 258 10.95 4.98 20.89
CA VAL A 258 12.32 4.45 20.81
C VAL A 258 12.72 4.16 19.35
N THR A 259 14.02 4.13 19.06
CA THR A 259 14.61 3.60 17.82
C THR A 259 16.04 3.14 18.11
N ALA A 260 16.77 2.64 17.12
CA ALA A 260 18.15 2.20 17.30
C ALA A 260 19.09 3.39 17.58
N GLY A 261 20.17 3.16 18.31
CA GLY A 261 21.17 4.18 18.66
C GLY A 261 21.99 4.63 17.44
N HIS A 262 22.35 3.70 16.56
CA HIS A 262 23.09 4.00 15.32
C HIS A 262 22.27 4.79 14.29
N CYS A 263 20.96 4.95 14.50
CA CYS A 263 20.11 5.73 13.60
C CYS A 263 20.48 7.22 13.63
N GLY A 264 20.87 7.76 14.79
CA GLY A 264 21.36 9.12 14.88
C GLY A 264 21.70 9.56 16.30
N PRO A 265 22.66 10.49 16.47
CA PRO A 265 23.00 11.06 17.78
C PRO A 265 21.87 11.90 18.37
N ALA A 266 22.02 12.31 19.63
CA ALA A 266 21.17 13.32 20.24
C ALA A 266 21.15 14.61 19.41
N GLY A 267 19.99 15.26 19.30
CA GLY A 267 19.76 16.41 18.43
C GLY A 267 19.31 16.06 17.01
N THR A 268 19.33 14.77 16.61
CA THR A 268 18.84 14.37 15.29
C THR A 268 17.34 14.61 15.17
N ILE A 269 16.94 15.42 14.19
CA ILE A 269 15.54 15.67 13.83
C ILE A 269 15.05 14.55 12.91
N TRP A 270 13.90 13.99 13.25
CA TRP A 270 13.24 12.92 12.51
C TRP A 270 11.92 13.39 11.92
N LYS A 271 11.66 12.98 10.69
CA LYS A 271 10.37 13.13 10.01
C LYS A 271 9.84 11.79 9.55
N SER A 272 8.52 11.63 9.51
CA SER A 272 7.86 10.58 8.74
C SER A 272 7.15 11.23 7.57
N GLY A 273 7.66 11.03 6.36
CA GLY A 273 7.29 11.83 5.20
C GLY A 273 7.59 13.31 5.45
N THR A 274 6.58 14.16 5.34
CA THR A 274 6.70 15.60 5.65
C THR A 274 6.43 15.92 7.13
N ASN A 275 5.91 14.96 7.92
CA ASN A 275 5.49 15.20 9.30
C ASN A 275 6.69 15.14 10.24
N TYR A 276 6.80 16.11 11.15
CA TYR A 276 7.78 16.06 12.23
C TYR A 276 7.45 14.92 13.19
N TYR A 277 8.36 13.95 13.32
CA TYR A 277 8.20 12.78 14.18
C TYR A 277 8.76 13.02 15.59
N GLY A 278 9.83 13.82 15.67
CA GLY A 278 10.48 14.16 16.94
C GLY A 278 11.98 14.41 16.77
N THR A 279 12.65 14.60 17.90
CA THR A 279 14.11 14.75 17.97
C THR A 279 14.68 13.68 18.90
N THR A 280 15.80 13.06 18.53
CA THR A 280 16.56 12.18 19.43
C THR A 280 17.01 13.00 20.63
N THR A 281 16.50 12.69 21.80
CA THR A 281 16.83 13.39 23.06
C THR A 281 17.79 12.60 23.94
N VAL A 282 17.82 11.28 23.79
CA VAL A 282 18.74 10.40 24.52
C VAL A 282 19.28 9.36 23.55
N ARG A 283 20.60 9.15 23.59
CA ARG A 283 21.28 7.99 23.02
C ARG A 283 22.22 7.47 24.10
N THR A 284 21.98 6.26 24.59
CA THR A 284 22.70 5.76 25.76
C THR A 284 23.85 4.86 25.31
N ASN A 285 25.10 5.31 25.52
CA ASN A 285 26.31 4.50 25.44
C ASN A 285 26.42 3.60 24.19
N TYR A 286 26.08 4.14 23.02
CA TYR A 286 26.34 3.45 21.76
C TYR A 286 27.87 3.31 21.54
N PRO A 287 28.40 2.13 21.16
CA PRO A 287 27.71 0.94 20.64
C PRO A 287 27.30 -0.13 21.66
N ASP A 288 27.66 0.01 22.95
CA ASP A 288 27.35 -1.00 23.98
C ASP A 288 25.84 -1.26 24.08
N TYR A 289 25.03 -0.22 23.85
CA TYR A 289 23.59 -0.30 23.67
C TYR A 289 23.14 0.44 22.42
N ASP A 290 22.44 -0.26 21.54
CA ASP A 290 21.98 0.27 20.26
C ASP A 290 20.54 0.79 20.36
N GLN A 291 20.35 1.78 21.22
CA GLN A 291 19.04 2.33 21.55
C GLN A 291 19.05 3.84 21.78
N SER A 292 17.97 4.48 21.33
CA SER A 292 17.76 5.92 21.48
C SER A 292 16.29 6.25 21.74
N LEU A 293 16.05 7.44 22.31
CA LEU A 293 14.74 7.97 22.61
C LEU A 293 14.48 9.24 21.80
N ILE A 294 13.39 9.22 21.05
CA ILE A 294 12.84 10.35 20.30
C ILE A 294 11.68 10.96 21.10
N THR A 295 11.65 12.28 21.23
CA THR A 295 10.52 13.02 21.85
C THR A 295 10.19 14.29 21.06
N GLY A 296 9.14 15.00 21.47
CA GLY A 296 8.75 16.29 20.89
C GLY A 296 7.52 16.25 19.97
N SER A 297 6.88 15.09 19.81
CA SER A 297 5.63 14.95 19.08
C SER A 297 4.58 14.18 19.90
N ALA A 298 3.42 13.92 19.31
CA ALA A 298 2.40 13.04 19.88
C ALA A 298 2.72 11.57 19.54
N TYR A 299 2.50 10.65 20.48
CA TYR A 299 2.78 9.22 20.31
C TYR A 299 1.60 8.37 20.79
N GLY A 300 1.27 7.32 20.05
CA GLY A 300 0.12 6.44 20.28
C GLY A 300 0.53 4.99 20.59
N PRO A 301 -0.31 4.20 21.28
CA PRO A 301 0.03 2.84 21.72
C PRO A 301 -0.07 1.81 20.58
N LYS A 302 0.24 2.18 19.33
CA LYS A 302 0.11 1.29 18.17
C LYS A 302 1.44 1.06 17.47
N ILE A 303 1.52 -0.06 16.77
CA ILE A 303 2.58 -0.39 15.83
C ILE A 303 1.97 -0.76 14.48
N TRP A 304 2.63 -0.35 13.40
CA TRP A 304 2.40 -0.86 12.05
C TRP A 304 2.80 -2.33 12.00
N THR A 305 1.95 -3.17 11.44
CA THR A 305 2.20 -4.61 11.24
C THR A 305 1.75 -5.10 9.87
N ASP A 306 1.39 -4.20 8.95
CA ASP A 306 1.13 -4.52 7.55
C ASP A 306 2.31 -5.29 6.95
N GLY A 307 2.00 -6.17 6.00
CA GLY A 307 2.96 -7.08 5.38
C GLY A 307 2.54 -8.55 5.45
N PRO A 308 3.16 -9.43 4.63
CA PRO A 308 2.76 -10.83 4.53
C PRO A 308 3.07 -11.67 5.78
N GLY A 309 3.80 -11.12 6.76
CA GLY A 309 4.10 -11.80 8.01
C GLY A 309 2.95 -11.76 9.01
N ASP A 310 2.11 -10.73 8.98
CA ASP A 310 1.02 -10.53 9.94
C ASP A 310 -0.33 -10.36 9.22
N SER A 311 -1.40 -10.82 9.86
CA SER A 311 -2.76 -10.76 9.31
C SER A 311 -3.46 -9.42 9.62
N ALA A 312 -2.77 -8.49 10.26
CA ALA A 312 -3.31 -7.20 10.69
C ALA A 312 -2.37 -6.08 10.25
N ASP A 313 -2.93 -4.97 9.78
CA ASP A 313 -2.15 -3.81 9.34
C ASP A 313 -1.55 -3.02 10.51
N THR A 314 -2.19 -3.13 11.67
CA THR A 314 -1.73 -2.52 12.90
C THR A 314 -2.04 -3.39 14.10
N ARG A 315 -1.28 -3.20 15.18
CA ARG A 315 -1.59 -3.79 16.48
C ARG A 315 -1.48 -2.75 17.59
N THR A 316 -2.42 -2.79 18.52
CA THR A 316 -2.34 -2.05 19.77
C THR A 316 -1.36 -2.76 20.72
N VAL A 317 -0.40 -2.02 21.25
CA VAL A 317 0.54 -2.48 22.27
C VAL A 317 -0.18 -2.58 23.60
N THR A 318 -0.22 -3.79 24.16
CA THR A 318 -0.87 -4.04 25.46
C THR A 318 0.12 -4.41 26.56
N GLY A 319 1.42 -4.34 26.27
CA GLY A 319 2.49 -4.61 27.23
C GLY A 319 3.86 -4.81 26.59
N GLY A 320 4.86 -5.07 27.43
CA GLY A 320 6.22 -5.37 26.97
C GLY A 320 6.96 -6.30 27.93
N GLY A 321 7.90 -7.07 27.39
CA GLY A 321 8.73 -7.98 28.16
C GLY A 321 9.67 -8.80 27.28
N ASP A 322 10.85 -9.13 27.78
CA ASP A 322 11.83 -9.96 27.07
C ASP A 322 11.19 -11.31 26.65
N PRO A 323 11.46 -11.80 25.43
CA PRO A 323 11.02 -13.13 25.02
C PRO A 323 11.95 -14.20 25.62
N GLY A 324 11.41 -15.40 25.84
CA GLY A 324 12.24 -16.58 26.13
C GLY A 324 12.86 -17.15 24.86
N VAL A 325 13.96 -17.90 24.98
CA VAL A 325 14.50 -18.71 23.87
C VAL A 325 13.43 -19.70 23.39
N GLY A 326 13.33 -19.89 22.08
CA GLY A 326 12.27 -20.70 21.44
C GLY A 326 10.98 -19.94 21.14
N THR A 327 10.78 -18.75 21.72
CA THR A 327 9.61 -17.92 21.41
C THR A 327 9.58 -17.55 19.93
N VAL A 328 8.42 -17.70 19.29
CA VAL A 328 8.18 -17.17 17.95
C VAL A 328 7.73 -15.71 18.05
N VAL A 329 8.43 -14.84 17.35
CA VAL A 329 8.20 -13.40 17.31
C VAL A 329 8.03 -12.91 15.88
N CYS A 330 7.57 -11.67 15.79
CA CYS A 330 7.52 -10.88 14.57
C CYS A 330 8.43 -9.66 14.74
N GLN A 331 8.90 -9.12 13.63
CA GLN A 331 9.48 -7.78 13.57
C GLN A 331 8.67 -6.94 12.58
N SER A 332 8.57 -5.63 12.82
CA SER A 332 8.01 -4.69 11.86
C SER A 332 9.06 -3.67 11.45
N GLY A 333 9.44 -3.69 10.18
CA GLY A 333 10.44 -2.80 9.62
C GLY A 333 9.84 -1.98 8.50
N SER A 334 10.21 -0.70 8.35
CA SER A 334 9.62 0.17 7.33
C SER A 334 9.93 -0.27 5.89
N PHE A 335 10.97 -1.10 5.70
CA PHE A 335 11.39 -1.61 4.39
C PHE A 335 10.91 -3.04 4.15
N SER A 336 11.00 -3.92 5.16
CA SER A 336 10.57 -5.31 5.02
C SER A 336 9.11 -5.57 5.32
N THR A 337 8.38 -4.57 5.84
CA THR A 337 7.05 -4.77 6.40
C THR A 337 7.07 -5.72 7.61
N SER A 338 5.95 -6.32 7.99
CA SER A 338 5.97 -7.33 9.04
C SER A 338 6.58 -8.64 8.53
N LEU A 339 7.59 -9.13 9.24
CA LEU A 339 8.11 -10.48 9.08
C LEU A 339 7.83 -11.24 10.39
N CYS A 340 7.09 -12.35 10.29
CA CYS A 340 6.78 -13.23 11.43
C CYS A 340 7.35 -14.63 11.24
N GLY A 341 7.32 -15.44 12.30
CA GLY A 341 7.91 -16.79 12.29
C GLY A 341 9.39 -16.79 12.67
N LEU A 342 9.89 -15.69 13.24
CA LEU A 342 11.26 -15.64 13.76
C LEU A 342 11.32 -16.39 15.08
N THR A 343 12.17 -17.40 15.18
CA THR A 343 12.40 -18.10 16.44
C THR A 343 13.57 -17.46 17.18
N VAL A 344 13.35 -17.04 18.41
CA VAL A 344 14.41 -16.54 19.30
C VAL A 344 15.40 -17.67 19.60
N ARG A 345 16.67 -17.47 19.25
CA ARG A 345 17.75 -18.45 19.45
C ARG A 345 18.67 -18.10 20.60
N SER A 346 18.73 -16.84 21.01
CA SER A 346 19.50 -16.38 22.16
C SER A 346 18.97 -15.04 22.65
N THR A 347 19.14 -14.76 23.94
CA THR A 347 18.91 -13.46 24.59
C THR A 347 20.19 -12.90 25.23
N SER A 348 21.32 -13.53 24.95
CA SER A 348 22.66 -13.17 25.43
C SER A 348 23.66 -13.05 24.28
N ALA A 349 23.16 -12.89 23.04
CA ALA A 349 24.01 -12.80 21.87
C ALA A 349 24.83 -11.50 21.91
N LYS A 350 25.90 -11.49 21.12
CA LYS A 350 26.75 -10.33 20.88
C LYS A 350 26.79 -10.07 19.38
N TYR A 351 26.66 -8.81 19.00
CA TYR A 351 26.90 -8.32 17.64
C TYR A 351 28.07 -7.35 17.69
N CYS A 352 29.02 -7.48 16.79
CA CYS A 352 30.15 -6.56 16.69
C CYS A 352 30.32 -6.09 15.24
N ASP A 353 30.63 -4.82 15.08
CA ASP A 353 30.94 -4.17 13.82
C ASP A 353 32.17 -3.25 13.99
N ASN A 354 32.36 -2.31 13.07
CA ASN A 354 33.45 -1.33 13.13
C ASN A 354 33.25 -0.22 14.18
N GLU A 355 32.05 -0.06 14.73
CA GLU A 355 31.75 0.93 15.77
C GLU A 355 31.97 0.31 17.16
N GLY A 356 31.74 -0.99 17.32
CA GLY A 356 32.13 -1.77 18.50
C GLY A 356 31.23 -3.00 18.69
N CYS A 357 30.93 -3.36 19.95
CA CYS A 357 30.11 -4.54 20.24
C CYS A 357 28.88 -4.20 21.09
N THR A 358 27.69 -4.52 20.58
CA THR A 358 26.44 -4.54 21.35
C THR A 358 26.26 -5.94 21.95
N THR A 359 26.03 -6.01 23.26
CA THR A 359 26.04 -7.29 24.00
C THR A 359 24.70 -7.57 24.69
N TYR A 360 24.47 -8.84 25.06
CA TYR A 360 23.24 -9.29 25.70
C TYR A 360 21.96 -9.01 24.88
N VAL A 361 22.06 -9.16 23.57
CA VAL A 361 20.98 -8.91 22.62
C VAL A 361 20.22 -10.18 22.25
N ILE A 362 19.03 -10.00 21.70
CA ILE A 362 18.24 -11.06 21.09
C ILE A 362 18.90 -11.45 19.76
N ARG A 363 19.05 -12.74 19.51
CA ARG A 363 19.30 -13.30 18.17
C ARG A 363 18.09 -14.12 17.76
N ALA A 364 17.53 -13.87 16.59
CA ALA A 364 16.42 -14.66 16.05
C ALA A 364 16.67 -15.07 14.59
N THR A 365 16.12 -16.22 14.19
CA THR A 365 16.25 -16.75 12.82
C THR A 365 14.90 -17.19 12.27
N ARG A 366 14.78 -17.22 10.94
CA ARG A 366 13.53 -17.55 10.23
C ARG A 366 13.71 -18.71 9.24
N GLY A 367 14.32 -19.81 9.70
CA GLY A 367 14.48 -21.02 8.89
C GLY A 367 15.23 -20.79 7.57
N GLY A 368 16.25 -19.93 7.56
CA GLY A 368 17.02 -19.56 6.35
C GLY A 368 16.36 -18.49 5.48
N GLN A 369 15.12 -18.10 5.76
CA GLN A 369 14.45 -16.98 5.09
C GLN A 369 14.92 -15.63 5.63
N ILE A 370 14.57 -14.56 4.91
CA ILE A 370 14.82 -13.17 5.34
C ILE A 370 14.17 -12.94 6.70
N ALA A 371 14.98 -12.49 7.66
CA ALA A 371 14.61 -12.13 9.02
C ALA A 371 14.59 -10.61 9.24
N ILE A 372 15.41 -9.86 8.50
CA ILE A 372 15.50 -8.40 8.57
C ILE A 372 16.08 -7.85 7.26
N ILE A 373 15.72 -6.62 6.89
CA ILE A 373 16.30 -5.89 5.75
C ILE A 373 16.96 -4.59 6.24
N GLY A 374 18.04 -4.17 5.58
CA GLY A 374 18.66 -2.87 5.84
C GLY A 374 17.63 -1.73 5.77
N GLY A 375 17.65 -0.85 6.78
CA GLY A 375 16.65 0.21 6.98
C GLY A 375 15.55 -0.14 7.99
N ASP A 376 15.38 -1.41 8.35
CA ASP A 376 14.48 -1.85 9.42
C ASP A 376 15.04 -1.58 10.83
N SER A 377 16.25 -1.03 10.92
CA SER A 377 16.87 -0.62 12.18
C SER A 377 15.95 0.29 12.99
N GLY A 378 15.78 -0.07 14.24
CA GLY A 378 14.89 0.56 15.21
C GLY A 378 13.47 0.00 15.25
N GLY A 379 13.06 -0.83 14.28
CA GLY A 379 11.70 -1.37 14.19
C GLY A 379 11.29 -2.25 15.38
N PRO A 380 10.01 -2.34 15.75
CA PRO A 380 9.59 -3.12 16.90
C PRO A 380 9.72 -4.62 16.65
N LEU A 381 10.32 -5.33 17.60
CA LEU A 381 10.20 -6.78 17.75
C LEU A 381 9.01 -7.05 18.69
N TYR A 382 8.06 -7.91 18.30
CA TYR A 382 6.83 -8.13 19.06
C TYR A 382 6.32 -9.58 19.00
N SER A 383 5.50 -9.95 19.97
CA SER A 383 4.65 -11.15 19.92
C SER A 383 3.20 -10.74 19.68
N ARG A 384 2.50 -11.45 18.81
CA ARG A 384 1.06 -11.29 18.59
C ARG A 384 0.28 -11.72 19.85
N ARG A 385 -0.76 -10.96 20.20
CA ARG A 385 -1.73 -11.26 21.25
C ARG A 385 -3.13 -11.14 20.62
N GLY A 386 -3.77 -12.26 20.33
CA GLY A 386 -5.04 -12.26 19.59
C GLY A 386 -4.94 -11.61 18.21
N SER A 387 -6.07 -11.12 17.70
CA SER A 387 -6.18 -10.54 16.35
C SER A 387 -5.59 -9.13 16.25
N SER A 388 -5.71 -8.30 17.28
CA SER A 388 -5.45 -6.85 17.20
C SER A 388 -4.37 -6.32 18.16
N SER A 389 -3.79 -7.16 19.02
CA SER A 389 -2.86 -6.70 20.05
C SER A 389 -1.45 -7.27 19.89
N ALA A 390 -0.48 -6.59 20.48
CA ALA A 390 0.92 -6.96 20.50
C ALA A 390 1.55 -6.78 21.90
N THR A 391 2.52 -7.65 22.22
CA THR A 391 3.46 -7.44 23.32
C THR A 391 4.83 -7.13 22.75
N ILE A 392 5.41 -6.00 23.13
CA ILE A 392 6.74 -5.60 22.67
C ILE A 392 7.82 -6.47 23.31
N ARG A 393 8.77 -6.90 22.49
CA ARG A 393 9.93 -7.72 22.87
C ARG A 393 11.24 -6.96 22.79
N GLY A 394 11.31 -5.91 21.97
CA GLY A 394 12.55 -5.18 21.73
C GLY A 394 12.47 -4.23 20.53
N ILE A 395 13.64 -3.78 20.09
CA ILE A 395 13.82 -3.10 18.80
C ILE A 395 14.92 -3.80 17.99
N THR A 396 14.71 -3.96 16.70
CA THR A 396 15.71 -4.53 15.78
C THR A 396 16.83 -3.53 15.53
N PHE A 397 18.07 -3.98 15.34
CA PHE A 397 19.16 -3.06 15.03
C PHE A 397 20.20 -3.60 14.04
N ALA A 398 20.34 -4.93 13.92
CA ALA A 398 21.31 -5.51 13.01
C ALA A 398 20.84 -6.84 12.41
N GLY A 399 21.56 -7.30 11.39
CA GLY A 399 21.37 -8.59 10.77
C GLY A 399 22.69 -9.26 10.37
N ALA A 400 22.65 -10.57 10.13
CA ALA A 400 23.78 -11.34 9.62
C ALA A 400 23.33 -12.34 8.54
N GLY A 401 24.29 -12.86 7.78
CA GLY A 401 24.02 -13.71 6.61
C GLY A 401 23.25 -12.93 5.54
N CYS A 402 23.77 -11.75 5.19
CA CYS A 402 23.08 -10.79 4.34
C CYS A 402 23.50 -10.91 2.87
N ALA A 403 22.52 -10.86 1.98
CA ALA A 403 22.71 -10.64 0.54
C ALA A 403 21.88 -9.42 0.12
N SER A 404 22.53 -8.39 -0.42
CA SER A 404 21.87 -7.11 -0.77
C SER A 404 21.02 -6.54 0.37
N SER A 405 21.61 -6.46 1.57
CA SER A 405 20.97 -6.01 2.81
C SER A 405 19.77 -6.84 3.28
N ARG A 406 19.50 -8.00 2.69
CA ARG A 406 18.48 -8.96 3.17
C ARG A 406 19.17 -10.04 3.98
N CYS A 407 18.91 -10.07 5.27
CA CYS A 407 19.65 -10.90 6.23
C CYS A 407 18.78 -12.04 6.76
N THR A 408 19.37 -13.21 6.98
CA THR A 408 18.68 -14.43 7.45
C THR A 408 18.67 -14.58 8.97
N THR A 409 19.51 -13.79 9.64
CA THR A 409 19.56 -13.64 11.10
C THR A 409 19.28 -12.21 11.48
N LEU A 410 18.49 -12.01 12.53
CA LEU A 410 18.15 -10.72 13.11
C LEU A 410 18.76 -10.59 14.51
N TYR A 411 19.19 -9.38 14.85
CA TYR A 411 19.59 -8.96 16.19
C TYR A 411 18.71 -7.81 16.68
N ALA A 412 18.35 -7.86 17.97
CA ALA A 412 17.48 -6.86 18.58
C ALA A 412 17.85 -6.57 20.04
N GLU A 413 17.71 -5.32 20.44
CA GLU A 413 17.79 -4.89 21.84
C GLU A 413 16.62 -5.48 22.64
N ARG A 414 16.88 -5.88 23.88
CA ARG A 414 15.86 -6.46 24.76
C ARG A 414 14.97 -5.38 25.36
N TYR A 415 13.67 -5.66 25.51
CA TYR A 415 12.74 -4.74 26.17
C TYR A 415 13.23 -4.27 27.55
N LYS A 416 13.75 -5.17 28.39
CA LYS A 416 14.28 -4.80 29.71
C LYS A 416 15.54 -3.92 29.63
N SER A 417 16.39 -4.13 28.62
CA SER A 417 17.55 -3.25 28.33
C SER A 417 17.05 -1.83 28.02
N ILE A 418 16.16 -1.70 27.04
CA ILE A 418 15.56 -0.43 26.60
C ILE A 418 14.92 0.32 27.74
N THR A 419 14.05 -0.37 28.48
CA THR A 419 13.32 0.26 29.57
C THR A 419 14.23 0.62 30.74
N GLY A 420 15.29 -0.14 31.01
CA GLY A 420 16.30 0.19 32.03
C GLY A 420 17.12 1.42 31.67
N HIS A 421 17.78 1.40 30.52
CA HIS A 421 18.75 2.43 30.10
C HIS A 421 18.12 3.76 29.66
N LEU A 422 16.91 3.73 29.11
CA LEU A 422 16.20 4.95 28.70
C LEU A 422 15.25 5.47 29.80
N GLY A 423 15.01 4.70 30.87
CA GLY A 423 14.10 5.08 31.94
C GLY A 423 12.64 5.16 31.50
N VAL A 424 12.21 4.26 30.61
CA VAL A 424 10.87 4.29 29.98
C VAL A 424 10.09 2.99 30.18
N THR A 425 8.79 3.01 29.90
CA THR A 425 7.93 1.83 29.74
C THR A 425 7.19 1.89 28.41
N ALA A 426 6.75 0.77 27.84
CA ALA A 426 5.89 0.79 26.67
C ALA A 426 4.60 1.57 26.95
N LEU A 427 4.21 2.45 26.02
CA LEU A 427 2.90 3.06 26.02
C LEU A 427 1.88 1.98 25.62
N THR A 428 0.90 1.75 26.50
CA THR A 428 -0.13 0.72 26.29
C THR A 428 -1.50 1.38 26.12
N GLY A 429 -2.44 0.66 25.49
CA GLY A 429 -3.80 1.15 25.24
C GLY A 429 -4.81 0.04 25.07
#